data_AF-A0A2W4NG60-F1
#
_entry.id   AF-A0A2W4NG60-F1
#
_cell.length_a   1.000
_cell.length_b   1.000
_cell.length_c   1.000
_cell.angle_alpha   90.00
_cell.angle_beta   90.00
_cell.angle_gamma   90.00
#
_symmetry.space_group_name_H-M   'P 1'
#
loop_
_entity.id
_entity.type
_entity.pdbx_description
1 polymer ?
#
loop_
_entity_poly.entity_id
_entity_poly.type
_entity_poly.pdbx_seq_one_letter_code
_entity_poly.pdbx_strand_id
1 'polypeptide(L)'
;MSDTPDRLYNLLPMVYRMRDAERGEPLRALLQVIGEQVGIIEEDIARLYENWFIETCEEWAVPYIADLIGYRLPSEAGAPGAVDTPAGQRRNALLIGRREVANTIAYRRRKGALALLELLGQDVGAWPTRAVEFYRLLAVTQQLSHLRTERGRTLDLRDGDALERIDGPFDGAAHTYDVRRIRSSRSAGRYAIPHVGLFVWRLKAYSIGRQPRDDGPDRQIPAPAYCIDRVRYLYTFSVLGNNAPLFTRPVDEPGPAHIADELNVPGPIRRRALELRLADYYGPGKSLAVYVTSAGQRQLIPIERIVAADLSGWAYQPQGDLVAIDPLLGRLALGPQVAAREGVWVQYHYGFSDDIGGGEYRRALRSLDGFVPATEATAARAEGDEAPARLYFGVGLTGAFRSIGEALERWRALSPDDAVIELLDSDVYVEEIAIALRAGQRLELRAASGCRP
;
A
#
# COMPACT_ATOMS: atom_id res chain seq x y z
N MET A 1 -15.15 29.40 -4.89
CA MET A 1 -15.25 30.65 -5.68
C MET A 1 -14.23 31.62 -5.10
N SER A 2 -13.58 32.45 -5.92
CA SER A 2 -12.42 33.25 -5.51
C SER A 2 -12.70 34.11 -4.27
N ASP A 3 -12.00 33.79 -3.19
CA ASP A 3 -11.97 34.49 -1.91
C ASP A 3 -11.26 35.83 -2.08
N THR A 4 -12.00 36.81 -2.60
CA THR A 4 -11.49 38.17 -2.79
C THR A 4 -12.25 39.07 -1.83
N PRO A 5 -11.59 39.73 -0.86
CA PRO A 5 -12.27 40.57 0.13
C PRO A 5 -13.08 41.70 -0.51
N ASP A 6 -12.73 42.09 -1.74
CA ASP A 6 -13.43 43.11 -2.52
C ASP A 6 -14.60 42.58 -3.38
N ARG A 7 -15.03 41.32 -3.25
CA ARG A 7 -16.10 40.73 -4.09
C ARG A 7 -17.38 41.58 -4.08
N LEU A 8 -17.85 41.99 -2.90
CA LEU A 8 -19.07 42.81 -2.77
C LEU A 8 -18.88 44.22 -3.33
N TYR A 9 -17.70 44.82 -3.13
CA TYR A 9 -17.36 46.12 -3.69
C TYR A 9 -17.35 46.09 -5.23
N ASN A 10 -16.86 45.01 -5.82
CA ASN A 10 -16.81 44.83 -7.28
C ASN A 10 -18.19 44.64 -7.93
N LEU A 11 -19.21 44.26 -7.16
CA LEU A 11 -20.60 44.18 -7.63
C LEU A 11 -21.29 45.55 -7.67
N LEU A 12 -20.71 46.60 -7.07
CA LEU A 12 -21.28 47.93 -7.10
C LEU A 12 -21.12 48.61 -8.47
N PRO A 13 -22.13 49.39 -8.92
CA PRO A 13 -22.01 50.24 -10.09
C PRO A 13 -20.80 51.17 -10.01
N MET A 14 -20.12 51.37 -11.15
CA MET A 14 -18.88 52.15 -11.24
C MET A 14 -18.99 53.56 -10.62
N VAL A 15 -20.17 54.19 -10.75
CA VAL A 15 -20.44 55.54 -10.23
C VAL A 15 -20.21 55.64 -8.72
N TYR A 16 -20.53 54.59 -7.95
CA TYR A 16 -20.32 54.58 -6.50
C TYR A 16 -18.86 54.31 -6.13
N ARG A 17 -18.17 53.45 -6.90
CA ARG A 17 -16.75 53.17 -6.71
C ARG A 17 -15.86 54.39 -6.99
N MET A 18 -16.19 55.19 -8.00
CA MET A 18 -15.49 56.45 -8.29
C MET A 18 -15.64 57.47 -7.15
N ARG A 19 -16.87 57.65 -6.65
CA ARG A 19 -17.15 58.57 -5.54
C ARG A 19 -16.51 58.14 -4.22
N ASP A 20 -16.34 56.84 -4.01
CA ASP A 20 -15.68 56.29 -2.83
C ASP A 20 -14.17 56.50 -2.89
N ALA A 21 -13.55 56.28 -4.06
CA ALA A 21 -12.14 56.56 -4.29
C ALA A 21 -11.79 58.03 -4.05
N GLU A 22 -12.67 58.97 -4.45
CA GLU A 22 -12.53 60.41 -4.17
C GLU A 22 -12.56 60.75 -2.67
N ARG A 23 -13.11 59.87 -1.82
CA ARG A 23 -13.29 60.09 -0.37
C ARG A 23 -12.38 59.21 0.50
N GLY A 24 -11.41 58.52 -0.10
CA GLY A 24 -10.46 57.67 0.62
C GLY A 24 -10.97 56.25 0.92
N GLU A 25 -11.87 55.73 0.10
CA GLU A 25 -12.36 54.33 0.13
C GLU A 25 -13.08 53.84 1.43
N PRO A 26 -13.85 54.67 2.17
CA PRO A 26 -14.56 54.21 3.37
C PRO A 26 -15.65 53.15 3.09
N LEU A 27 -16.31 53.19 1.92
CA LEU A 27 -17.32 52.19 1.55
C LEU A 27 -16.67 50.84 1.21
N ARG A 28 -15.51 50.85 0.54
CA ARG A 28 -14.71 49.64 0.32
C ARG A 28 -14.34 48.98 1.64
N ALA A 29 -13.81 49.74 2.61
CA ALA A 29 -13.44 49.21 3.92
C ALA A 29 -14.64 48.59 4.66
N LEU A 30 -15.81 49.23 4.62
CA LEU A 30 -17.04 48.67 5.20
C LEU A 30 -17.48 47.38 4.49
N LEU A 31 -17.44 47.36 3.16
CA LEU A 31 -17.85 46.19 2.37
C LEU A 31 -16.88 45.03 2.46
N GLN A 32 -15.60 45.29 2.74
CA GLN A 32 -14.64 44.25 3.08
C GLN A 32 -15.04 43.54 4.39
N VAL A 33 -15.33 44.30 5.45
CA VAL A 33 -15.77 43.71 6.74
C VAL A 33 -17.09 42.94 6.58
N ILE A 34 -18.05 43.47 5.81
CA ILE A 34 -19.30 42.74 5.51
C ILE A 34 -19.01 41.50 4.66
N GLY A 35 -18.09 41.60 3.69
CA GLY A 35 -17.65 40.49 2.84
C GLY A 35 -17.06 39.34 3.64
N GLU A 36 -16.23 39.62 4.65
CA GLU A 36 -15.69 38.62 5.57
C GLU A 36 -16.81 37.85 6.29
N GLN A 37 -17.82 38.56 6.83
CA GLN A 37 -18.94 37.90 7.52
C GLN A 37 -19.84 37.10 6.57
N VAL A 38 -20.05 37.60 5.34
CA VAL A 38 -20.75 36.84 4.30
C VAL A 38 -19.96 35.58 3.93
N GLY A 39 -18.63 35.67 3.84
CA GLY A 39 -17.75 34.52 3.61
C GLY A 39 -17.93 33.44 4.67
N ILE A 40 -17.91 33.82 5.95
CA ILE A 40 -18.14 32.88 7.07
C ILE A 40 -19.50 32.17 6.94
N ILE A 41 -20.55 32.90 6.57
CA ILE A 41 -21.90 32.32 6.39
C ILE A 41 -21.95 31.41 5.15
N GLU A 42 -21.36 31.83 4.03
CA GLU A 42 -21.29 31.02 2.81
C GLU A 42 -20.52 29.71 3.06
N GLU A 43 -19.41 29.77 3.80
CA GLU A 43 -18.65 28.60 4.24
C GLU A 43 -19.46 27.71 5.19
N ASP A 44 -20.18 28.30 6.14
CA ASP A 44 -21.01 27.52 7.06
C ASP A 44 -22.16 26.80 6.33
N ILE A 45 -22.80 27.46 5.37
CA ILE A 45 -23.81 26.85 4.50
C ILE A 45 -23.19 25.72 3.66
N ALA A 46 -22.00 25.93 3.10
CA ALA A 46 -21.29 24.89 2.36
C ALA A 46 -21.00 23.67 3.25
N ARG A 47 -20.47 23.89 4.47
CA ARG A 47 -20.25 22.83 5.47
C ARG A 47 -21.55 22.11 5.84
N LEU A 48 -22.65 22.83 6.02
CA LEU A 48 -23.96 22.23 6.30
C LEU A 48 -24.43 21.31 5.17
N TYR A 49 -24.17 21.68 3.92
CA TYR A 49 -24.48 20.84 2.76
C TYR A 49 -23.55 19.62 2.70
N GLU A 50 -22.25 19.79 2.95
CA GLU A 50 -21.28 18.69 3.04
C GLU A 50 -21.66 17.69 4.15
N ASN A 51 -22.26 18.17 5.24
CA ASN A 51 -22.74 17.36 6.35
C ASN A 51 -23.92 16.43 6.01
N TRP A 52 -24.51 16.55 4.82
CA TRP A 52 -25.55 15.61 4.36
C TRP A 52 -25.00 14.32 3.75
N PHE A 53 -23.74 14.31 3.31
CA PHE A 53 -23.13 13.17 2.63
C PHE A 53 -22.07 12.52 3.52
N ILE A 54 -22.09 11.19 3.63
CA ILE A 54 -21.20 10.44 4.53
C ILE A 54 -19.72 10.58 4.14
N GLU A 55 -19.44 10.81 2.86
CA GLU A 55 -18.10 10.99 2.31
C GLU A 55 -17.48 12.34 2.67
N THR A 56 -18.31 13.39 2.81
CA THR A 56 -17.84 14.78 3.01
C THR A 56 -18.18 15.37 4.38
N CYS A 57 -19.12 14.76 5.12
CA CYS A 57 -19.57 15.30 6.40
C CYS A 57 -18.43 15.38 7.43
N GLU A 58 -18.57 16.20 8.45
CA GLU A 58 -17.66 16.28 9.57
C GLU A 58 -17.83 15.06 10.50
N GLU A 59 -16.80 14.73 11.28
CA GLU A 59 -16.79 13.55 12.16
C GLU A 59 -17.93 13.52 13.18
N TRP A 60 -18.42 14.70 13.60
CA TRP A 60 -19.53 14.78 14.54
C TRP A 60 -20.87 14.37 13.92
N ALA A 61 -21.04 14.48 12.61
CA ALA A 61 -22.28 14.18 11.88
C ALA A 61 -22.44 12.68 11.58
N VAL A 62 -21.33 11.94 11.49
CA VAL A 62 -21.31 10.51 11.16
C VAL A 62 -22.24 9.66 12.05
N PRO A 63 -22.24 9.80 13.40
CA PRO A 63 -23.14 9.04 14.26
C PRO A 63 -24.63 9.32 14.00
N TYR A 64 -24.99 10.56 13.66
CA TYR A 64 -26.38 10.92 13.36
C TYR A 64 -26.86 10.33 12.04
N ILE A 65 -26.00 10.34 11.01
CA ILE A 65 -26.27 9.66 9.74
C ILE A 65 -26.42 8.15 9.97
N ALA A 66 -25.55 7.58 10.82
CA ALA A 66 -25.60 6.18 11.20
C ALA A 66 -26.93 5.82 11.89
N ASP A 67 -27.39 6.63 12.84
CA ASP A 67 -28.68 6.44 13.51
C ASP A 67 -29.85 6.56 12.54
N LEU A 68 -29.82 7.52 11.62
CA LEU A 68 -30.85 7.73 10.60
C LEU A 68 -31.07 6.47 9.74
N ILE A 69 -29.99 5.81 9.33
CA ILE A 69 -30.07 4.57 8.55
C ILE A 69 -30.23 3.33 9.45
N GLY A 70 -30.29 3.49 10.77
CA GLY A 70 -30.41 2.42 11.76
C GLY A 70 -29.18 1.52 11.82
N TYR A 71 -28.00 2.05 11.54
CA TYR A 71 -26.74 1.37 11.80
C TYR A 71 -26.64 1.07 13.31
N ARG A 72 -26.11 -0.12 13.66
CA ARG A 72 -25.97 -0.54 15.04
C ARG A 72 -24.57 -1.05 15.25
N LEU A 73 -23.87 -0.40 16.18
CA LEU A 73 -22.56 -0.85 16.65
C LEU A 73 -22.65 -2.28 17.19
N PRO A 74 -21.69 -3.15 16.84
CA PRO A 74 -21.53 -4.42 17.54
C PRO A 74 -21.32 -4.18 19.04
N SER A 75 -21.99 -4.95 19.90
CA SER A 75 -21.91 -4.79 21.36
C SER A 75 -20.50 -4.90 21.92
N GLU A 76 -19.62 -5.61 21.22
CA GLU A 76 -18.21 -5.83 21.60
C GLU A 76 -17.30 -4.63 21.28
N ALA A 77 -17.75 -3.69 20.44
CA ALA A 77 -16.96 -2.52 20.05
C ALA A 77 -16.86 -1.48 21.19
N GLY A 78 -17.79 -1.53 22.17
CA GLY A 78 -17.88 -0.58 23.27
C GLY A 78 -18.85 0.58 22.98
N ALA A 79 -19.03 1.46 23.97
CA ALA A 79 -19.96 2.59 23.87
C ALA A 79 -19.36 3.78 23.11
N PRO A 80 -20.16 4.52 22.31
CA PRO A 80 -19.74 5.79 21.74
C PRO A 80 -19.47 6.84 22.82
N GLY A 81 -18.57 7.77 22.52
CA GLY A 81 -18.26 8.93 23.37
C GLY A 81 -19.15 10.15 23.07
N ALA A 82 -19.04 11.17 23.90
CA ALA A 82 -19.79 12.42 23.73
C ALA A 82 -19.30 13.22 22.52
N VAL A 83 -20.24 13.59 21.63
CA VAL A 83 -19.96 14.19 20.30
C VAL A 83 -19.41 15.61 20.38
N ASP A 84 -19.68 16.31 21.48
CA ASP A 84 -19.19 17.66 21.79
C ASP A 84 -17.72 17.70 22.24
N THR A 85 -17.13 16.55 22.58
CA THR A 85 -15.74 16.49 23.04
C THR A 85 -14.78 15.99 21.95
N PRO A 86 -13.58 16.58 21.79
CA PRO A 86 -12.59 16.08 20.83
C PRO A 86 -12.13 14.64 21.10
N ALA A 87 -12.20 14.19 22.35
CA ALA A 87 -11.90 12.81 22.71
C ALA A 87 -13.04 11.86 22.29
N GLY A 88 -14.29 12.25 22.49
CA GLY A 88 -15.46 11.47 22.07
C GLY A 88 -15.61 11.40 20.56
N GLN A 89 -15.34 12.48 19.83
CA GLN A 89 -15.30 12.47 18.35
C GLN A 89 -14.27 11.49 17.81
N ARG A 90 -13.02 11.53 18.31
CA ARG A 90 -11.97 10.57 17.91
C ARG A 90 -12.35 9.13 18.21
N ARG A 91 -12.98 8.88 19.36
CA ARG A 91 -13.50 7.55 19.71
C ARG A 91 -14.60 7.11 18.76
N ASN A 92 -15.54 8.00 18.43
CA ASN A 92 -16.64 7.70 17.52
C ASN A 92 -16.15 7.44 16.11
N ALA A 93 -15.15 8.19 15.62
CA ALA A 93 -14.53 7.97 14.32
C ALA A 93 -13.89 6.58 14.18
N LEU A 94 -13.38 6.03 15.29
CA LEU A 94 -12.82 4.67 15.34
C LEU A 94 -13.91 3.59 15.44
N LEU A 95 -14.99 3.86 16.18
CA LEU A 95 -16.06 2.88 16.43
C LEU A 95 -17.11 2.83 15.31
N ILE A 96 -17.41 3.97 14.70
CA ILE A 96 -18.43 4.18 13.68
C ILE A 96 -17.72 4.58 12.38
N GLY A 97 -17.18 3.58 11.69
CA GLY A 97 -16.44 3.83 10.46
C GLY A 97 -17.34 4.37 9.34
N ARG A 98 -16.95 5.46 8.69
CA ARG A 98 -17.69 6.07 7.55
C ARG A 98 -18.01 5.05 6.46
N ARG A 99 -17.05 4.18 6.14
CA ARG A 99 -17.19 3.13 5.13
C ARG A 99 -18.31 2.14 5.49
N GLU A 100 -18.40 1.77 6.76
CA GLU A 100 -19.43 0.85 7.24
C GLU A 100 -20.83 1.50 7.23
N VAL A 101 -20.91 2.76 7.67
CA VAL A 101 -22.15 3.55 7.62
C VAL A 101 -22.64 3.70 6.17
N ALA A 102 -21.75 4.12 5.26
CA ALA A 102 -22.06 4.29 3.84
C ALA A 102 -22.62 3.01 3.21
N ASN A 103 -22.03 1.85 3.52
CA ASN A 103 -22.41 0.58 2.92
C ASN A 103 -23.56 -0.15 3.64
N THR A 104 -24.09 0.38 4.74
CA THR A 104 -25.13 -0.27 5.55
C THR A 104 -26.38 -0.65 4.74
N ILE A 105 -26.86 0.24 3.87
CA ILE A 105 -28.02 -0.05 3.00
C ILE A 105 -27.68 -1.17 2.01
N ALA A 106 -26.48 -1.12 1.42
CA ALA A 106 -26.01 -2.12 0.48
C ALA A 106 -25.88 -3.51 1.14
N TYR A 107 -25.40 -3.58 2.38
CA TYR A 107 -25.34 -4.82 3.16
C TYR A 107 -26.71 -5.45 3.35
N ARG A 108 -27.71 -4.64 3.72
CA ARG A 108 -29.08 -5.12 3.95
C ARG A 108 -29.70 -5.68 2.69
N ARG A 109 -29.46 -5.04 1.54
CA ARG A 109 -29.92 -5.54 0.23
C ARG A 109 -29.26 -6.86 -0.18
N ARG A 110 -28.06 -7.15 0.34
CA ARG A 110 -27.28 -8.37 0.05
C ARG A 110 -27.27 -9.37 1.20
N LYS A 111 -28.19 -9.23 2.16
CA LYS A 111 -28.25 -10.14 3.31
C LYS A 111 -28.45 -11.58 2.80
N GLY A 112 -27.62 -12.49 3.29
CA GLY A 112 -27.62 -13.89 2.87
C GLY A 112 -26.72 -14.21 1.67
N ALA A 113 -26.10 -13.22 1.03
CA ALA A 113 -25.06 -13.44 0.04
C ALA A 113 -23.71 -13.75 0.70
N LEU A 114 -22.95 -14.67 0.13
CA LEU A 114 -21.62 -15.06 0.62
C LEU A 114 -20.62 -13.89 0.53
N ALA A 115 -20.64 -13.15 -0.58
CA ALA A 115 -19.77 -12.00 -0.85
C ALA A 115 -19.91 -10.88 0.20
N LEU A 116 -21.07 -10.79 0.88
CA LEU A 116 -21.25 -9.82 1.96
C LEU A 116 -20.28 -10.08 3.12
N LEU A 117 -19.95 -11.34 3.41
CA LEU A 117 -18.99 -11.65 4.48
C LEU A 117 -17.58 -11.15 4.12
N GLU A 118 -17.22 -11.19 2.84
CA GLU A 118 -15.92 -10.71 2.37
C GLU A 118 -15.84 -9.18 2.45
N LEU A 119 -16.91 -8.52 1.98
CA LEU A 119 -17.06 -7.07 2.06
C LEU A 119 -17.03 -6.55 3.51
N LEU A 120 -17.71 -7.22 4.44
CA LEU A 120 -17.68 -6.86 5.86
C LEU A 120 -16.28 -6.98 6.46
N GLY A 121 -15.51 -8.00 6.06
CA GLY A 121 -14.12 -8.15 6.50
C GLY A 121 -13.24 -6.97 6.07
N GLN A 122 -13.39 -6.52 4.83
CA GLN A 122 -12.66 -5.37 4.31
C GLN A 122 -13.16 -4.05 4.90
N ASP A 123 -14.47 -3.87 5.06
CA ASP A 123 -15.04 -2.58 5.45
C ASP A 123 -14.91 -2.31 6.96
N VAL A 124 -14.93 -3.35 7.79
CA VAL A 124 -14.78 -3.24 9.26
C VAL A 124 -13.33 -3.42 9.70
N GLY A 125 -12.64 -4.43 9.14
CA GLY A 125 -11.29 -4.81 9.58
C GLY A 125 -10.16 -4.26 8.71
N ALA A 126 -10.47 -3.63 7.56
CA ALA A 126 -9.49 -3.29 6.53
C ALA A 126 -8.66 -4.51 6.06
N TRP A 127 -9.21 -5.72 6.22
CA TRP A 127 -8.53 -6.96 5.89
C TRP A 127 -9.19 -7.61 4.67
N PRO A 128 -8.40 -7.99 3.65
CA PRO A 128 -8.88 -8.85 2.59
C PRO A 128 -9.34 -10.18 3.18
N THR A 129 -10.50 -10.66 2.73
CA THR A 129 -11.08 -11.89 3.25
C THR A 129 -11.70 -12.76 2.18
N ARG A 130 -11.83 -14.05 2.49
CA ARG A 130 -12.42 -15.07 1.64
C ARG A 130 -13.42 -15.90 2.42
N ALA A 131 -14.67 -15.92 1.98
CA ALA A 131 -15.79 -16.61 2.63
C ALA A 131 -16.13 -17.93 1.91
N VAL A 132 -15.87 -19.06 2.55
CA VAL A 132 -16.05 -20.39 1.95
C VAL A 132 -17.26 -21.09 2.55
N GLU A 133 -18.18 -21.52 1.67
CA GLU A 133 -19.30 -22.39 2.03
C GLU A 133 -18.85 -23.86 2.06
N PHE A 134 -18.54 -24.40 3.24
CA PHE A 134 -17.96 -25.74 3.33
C PHE A 134 -18.89 -26.86 2.87
N TYR A 135 -20.21 -26.67 2.90
CA TYR A 135 -21.15 -27.66 2.33
C TYR A 135 -20.95 -27.89 0.82
N ARG A 136 -20.36 -26.92 0.09
CA ARG A 136 -20.06 -27.08 -1.33
C ARG A 136 -18.91 -28.04 -1.58
N LEU A 137 -18.01 -28.18 -0.61
CA LEU A 137 -16.84 -29.04 -0.65
C LEU A 137 -17.14 -30.45 -0.15
N LEU A 138 -18.39 -30.79 0.18
CA LEU A 138 -18.72 -32.14 0.64
C LEU A 138 -18.81 -33.13 -0.53
N ALA A 139 -18.19 -34.29 -0.35
CA ALA A 139 -18.47 -35.47 -1.12
C ALA A 139 -19.90 -35.96 -0.80
N VAL A 140 -20.80 -35.82 -1.76
CA VAL A 140 -22.22 -36.21 -1.62
C VAL A 140 -22.66 -37.07 -2.79
N THR A 141 -23.53 -38.05 -2.52
CA THR A 141 -24.26 -38.79 -3.56
C THR A 141 -25.30 -37.86 -4.18
N GLN A 142 -25.21 -37.62 -5.49
CA GLN A 142 -26.03 -36.62 -6.15
C GLN A 142 -27.37 -37.17 -6.63
N GLN A 143 -28.41 -36.32 -6.60
CA GLN A 143 -29.70 -36.62 -7.20
C GLN A 143 -29.62 -36.49 -8.73
N LEU A 144 -30.04 -37.52 -9.46
CA LEU A 144 -29.96 -37.56 -10.93
C LEU A 144 -30.76 -36.44 -11.63
N SER A 145 -31.82 -35.92 -10.99
CA SER A 145 -32.62 -34.81 -11.52
C SER A 145 -31.91 -33.45 -11.45
N HIS A 146 -30.90 -33.31 -10.58
CA HIS A 146 -30.18 -32.05 -10.33
C HIS A 146 -28.69 -32.30 -10.17
N LEU A 147 -28.05 -32.73 -11.26
CA LEU A 147 -26.61 -32.98 -11.30
C LEU A 147 -25.83 -31.67 -11.19
N ARG A 148 -24.83 -31.68 -10.30
CA ARG A 148 -23.84 -30.62 -10.09
C ARG A 148 -22.48 -31.22 -10.40
N THR A 149 -22.07 -31.15 -11.66
CA THR A 149 -20.84 -31.77 -12.18
C THR A 149 -19.58 -31.30 -11.48
N GLU A 150 -19.59 -30.10 -10.89
CA GLU A 150 -18.45 -29.54 -10.15
C GLU A 150 -18.39 -29.95 -8.67
N ARG A 151 -19.33 -30.76 -8.14
CA ARG A 151 -19.35 -31.15 -6.72
C ARG A 151 -19.13 -32.65 -6.53
N GLY A 152 -18.47 -33.03 -5.44
CA GLY A 152 -18.28 -34.43 -5.05
C GLY A 152 -17.47 -35.25 -6.05
N ARG A 153 -16.52 -34.61 -6.76
CA ARG A 153 -15.62 -35.26 -7.71
C ARG A 153 -14.52 -36.03 -6.98
N THR A 154 -13.98 -37.05 -7.64
CA THR A 154 -12.73 -37.69 -7.21
C THR A 154 -11.57 -36.71 -7.39
N LEU A 155 -10.59 -36.76 -6.48
CA LEU A 155 -9.40 -35.92 -6.56
C LEU A 155 -8.54 -36.32 -7.77
N ASP A 156 -8.18 -35.35 -8.62
CA ASP A 156 -7.24 -35.58 -9.73
C ASP A 156 -5.81 -35.34 -9.25
N LEU A 157 -5.01 -36.42 -9.17
CA LEU A 157 -3.63 -36.35 -8.72
C LEU A 157 -2.69 -35.67 -9.74
N ARG A 158 -3.15 -35.42 -10.97
CA ARG A 158 -2.38 -34.71 -11.99
C ARG A 158 -2.54 -33.20 -11.90
N ASP A 159 -3.62 -32.72 -11.28
CA ASP A 159 -3.85 -31.29 -11.06
C ASP A 159 -3.09 -30.83 -9.81
N GLY A 160 -1.79 -30.61 -9.99
CA GLY A 160 -0.90 -30.16 -8.91
C GLY A 160 -1.31 -28.82 -8.29
N ASP A 161 -1.99 -27.94 -9.04
CA ASP A 161 -2.44 -26.65 -8.54
C ASP A 161 -3.64 -26.79 -7.61
N ALA A 162 -4.62 -27.62 -7.97
CA ALA A 162 -5.73 -27.97 -7.08
C ALA A 162 -5.24 -28.68 -5.81
N LEU A 163 -4.26 -29.59 -5.93
CA LEU A 163 -3.68 -30.29 -4.78
C LEU A 163 -3.01 -29.36 -3.77
N GLU A 164 -2.32 -28.32 -4.23
CA GLU A 164 -1.64 -27.36 -3.34
C GLU A 164 -2.62 -26.40 -2.62
N ARG A 165 -3.89 -26.35 -3.05
CA ARG A 165 -4.97 -25.57 -2.42
C ARG A 165 -5.75 -26.33 -1.35
N ILE A 166 -5.55 -27.64 -1.22
CA ILE A 166 -6.27 -28.49 -0.26
C ILE A 166 -6.11 -27.95 1.16
N ASP A 167 -7.20 -27.98 1.94
CA ASP A 167 -7.26 -27.43 3.29
C ASP A 167 -6.95 -25.92 3.37
N GLY A 168 -6.89 -25.23 2.23
CA GLY A 168 -6.69 -23.80 2.13
C GLY A 168 -8.00 -22.99 2.01
N PRO A 169 -7.88 -21.67 1.82
CA PRO A 169 -9.00 -20.79 1.50
C PRO A 169 -9.57 -20.99 0.09
N PHE A 170 -8.77 -21.53 -0.83
CA PHE A 170 -9.12 -21.75 -2.24
C PHE A 170 -9.33 -23.23 -2.57
N ASP A 171 -9.58 -24.04 -1.54
CA ASP A 171 -9.80 -25.47 -1.68
C ASP A 171 -11.03 -25.77 -2.55
N GLY A 172 -10.85 -26.65 -3.53
CA GLY A 172 -11.91 -27.17 -4.39
C GLY A 172 -12.12 -28.68 -4.26
N ALA A 173 -11.34 -29.36 -3.40
CA ALA A 173 -11.41 -30.80 -3.22
C ALA A 173 -12.70 -31.22 -2.48
N ALA A 174 -13.14 -32.44 -2.75
CA ALA A 174 -14.28 -33.04 -2.06
C ALA A 174 -13.82 -33.68 -0.74
N HIS A 175 -14.49 -33.31 0.36
CA HIS A 175 -14.22 -33.74 1.72
C HIS A 175 -15.36 -34.56 2.31
N THR A 176 -15.06 -35.39 3.29
CA THR A 176 -16.08 -36.10 4.06
C THR A 176 -16.73 -35.17 5.09
N TYR A 177 -17.96 -35.49 5.50
CA TYR A 177 -18.69 -34.69 6.48
C TYR A 177 -18.02 -34.77 7.87
N ASP A 178 -17.65 -33.62 8.40
CA ASP A 178 -17.12 -33.46 9.74
C ASP A 178 -18.24 -33.20 10.74
N VAL A 179 -18.46 -34.15 11.65
CA VAL A 179 -19.50 -34.07 12.68
C VAL A 179 -19.15 -33.09 13.81
N ARG A 180 -17.89 -32.67 13.92
CA ARG A 180 -17.44 -31.73 14.97
C ARG A 180 -17.93 -30.33 14.64
N ARG A 181 -18.25 -29.54 15.67
CA ARG A 181 -18.66 -28.14 15.48
C ARG A 181 -17.44 -27.26 15.17
N ILE A 182 -17.62 -26.26 14.30
CA ILE A 182 -16.55 -25.30 13.98
C ILE A 182 -16.06 -24.48 15.18
N ARG A 183 -16.94 -24.26 16.17
CA ARG A 183 -16.62 -23.56 17.43
C ARG A 183 -16.24 -24.51 18.59
N SER A 184 -15.92 -25.77 18.31
CA SER A 184 -15.52 -26.74 19.32
C SER A 184 -14.17 -26.35 19.93
N SER A 185 -14.10 -26.26 21.25
CA SER A 185 -12.89 -25.86 21.98
C SER A 185 -11.79 -26.94 22.02
N ARG A 186 -12.12 -28.21 21.80
CA ARG A 186 -11.15 -29.33 21.83
C ARG A 186 -10.63 -29.68 20.44
N SER A 187 -11.53 -29.75 19.48
CA SER A 187 -11.23 -30.12 18.09
C SER A 187 -12.26 -29.47 17.20
N ALA A 188 -11.86 -28.39 16.54
CA ALA A 188 -12.71 -27.66 15.60
C ALA A 188 -13.00 -28.53 14.38
N GLY A 189 -14.28 -28.70 14.06
CA GLY A 189 -14.68 -29.29 12.80
C GLY A 189 -14.70 -28.27 11.68
N ARG A 190 -14.45 -28.69 10.44
CA ARG A 190 -14.37 -27.76 9.31
C ARG A 190 -15.48 -28.01 8.29
N TYR A 191 -15.50 -29.20 7.70
CA TYR A 191 -16.34 -29.51 6.55
C TYR A 191 -17.73 -30.02 6.96
N ALA A 192 -18.68 -29.12 7.19
CA ALA A 192 -20.08 -29.50 7.49
C ALA A 192 -21.08 -28.58 6.80
N ILE A 193 -22.34 -29.04 6.71
CA ILE A 193 -23.44 -28.31 6.06
C ILE A 193 -23.66 -26.90 6.64
N PRO A 194 -23.73 -26.71 7.98
CA PRO A 194 -23.98 -25.39 8.55
C PRO A 194 -22.72 -24.52 8.64
N HIS A 195 -21.56 -25.01 8.19
CA HIS A 195 -20.30 -24.30 8.38
C HIS A 195 -19.99 -23.37 7.22
N VAL A 196 -19.61 -22.14 7.58
CA VAL A 196 -19.04 -21.15 6.69
C VAL A 196 -17.72 -20.70 7.32
N GLY A 197 -16.66 -20.71 6.52
CA GLY A 197 -15.33 -20.24 6.92
C GLY A 197 -15.10 -18.83 6.40
N LEU A 198 -14.52 -17.97 7.23
CA LEU A 198 -13.99 -16.67 6.80
C LEU A 198 -12.48 -16.69 7.01
N PHE A 199 -11.73 -16.70 5.91
CA PHE A 199 -10.28 -16.61 5.92
C PHE A 199 -9.88 -15.15 5.82
N VAL A 200 -8.94 -14.73 6.67
CA VAL A 200 -8.57 -13.32 6.83
C VAL A 200 -7.07 -13.19 6.60
N TRP A 201 -6.68 -12.32 5.67
CA TRP A 201 -5.29 -11.99 5.44
C TRP A 201 -4.90 -10.78 6.28
N ARG A 202 -4.12 -11.05 7.34
CA ARG A 202 -3.61 -10.01 8.24
C ARG A 202 -2.35 -9.34 7.74
N LEU A 203 -1.63 -9.98 6.83
CA LEU A 203 -0.43 -9.41 6.21
C LEU A 203 -0.84 -8.58 5.00
N LYS A 204 -0.19 -7.44 4.83
CA LYS A 204 -0.26 -6.59 3.64
C LYS A 204 0.90 -6.94 2.71
N ALA A 205 0.71 -6.71 1.42
CA ALA A 205 1.75 -6.86 0.41
C ALA A 205 2.51 -5.54 0.26
N TYR A 206 3.76 -5.50 0.71
CA TYR A 206 4.66 -4.35 0.57
C TYR A 206 5.55 -4.52 -0.63
N SER A 207 5.69 -3.47 -1.45
CA SER A 207 6.56 -3.50 -2.61
C SER A 207 8.03 -3.31 -2.24
N ILE A 208 8.88 -3.86 -3.11
CA ILE A 208 10.27 -3.45 -3.29
C ILE A 208 10.47 -3.08 -4.75
N GLY A 209 11.05 -1.91 -4.97
CA GLY A 209 11.35 -1.35 -6.27
C GLY A 209 10.17 -0.66 -6.96
N ARG A 210 9.16 -0.26 -6.17
CA ARG A 210 8.01 0.55 -6.59
C ARG A 210 7.79 1.65 -5.54
N GLN A 211 8.26 2.85 -5.86
CA GLN A 211 8.11 4.02 -5.01
C GLN A 211 6.77 4.72 -5.30
N PRO A 212 5.84 4.78 -4.33
CA PRO A 212 4.62 5.57 -4.45
C PRO A 212 4.95 7.06 -4.63
N ARG A 213 4.20 7.76 -5.49
CA ARG A 213 4.28 9.21 -5.68
C ARG A 213 2.94 9.87 -5.46
N ASP A 214 2.97 11.14 -5.07
CA ASP A 214 1.77 11.95 -4.87
C ASP A 214 1.37 12.71 -6.16
N ASP A 215 2.33 12.94 -7.05
CA ASP A 215 2.23 13.77 -8.27
C ASP A 215 2.11 12.97 -9.58
N GLY A 216 1.88 11.66 -9.52
CA GLY A 216 1.79 10.83 -10.73
C GLY A 216 1.83 9.32 -10.46
N PRO A 217 2.01 8.49 -11.50
CA PRO A 217 2.12 7.05 -11.36
C PRO A 217 3.36 6.66 -10.54
N ASP A 218 3.26 5.54 -9.82
CA ASP A 218 4.37 5.01 -9.03
C ASP A 218 5.65 4.85 -9.87
N ARG A 219 6.76 5.29 -9.28
CA ARG A 219 8.07 5.21 -9.90
C ARG A 219 8.62 3.80 -9.72
N GLN A 220 8.94 3.16 -10.84
CA GLN A 220 9.48 1.81 -10.86
C GLN A 220 11.02 1.86 -10.86
N ILE A 221 11.63 1.62 -9.71
CA ILE A 221 13.10 1.55 -9.56
C ILE A 221 13.44 0.16 -9.03
N PRO A 222 13.77 -0.82 -9.88
CA PRO A 222 14.14 -2.16 -9.42
C PRO A 222 15.28 -2.12 -8.40
N ALA A 223 15.17 -2.90 -7.33
CA ALA A 223 16.19 -3.05 -6.30
C ALA A 223 17.19 -4.14 -6.69
N PRO A 224 18.46 -4.06 -6.26
CA PRO A 224 19.43 -5.12 -6.56
C PRO A 224 19.01 -6.46 -5.93
N ALA A 225 19.29 -7.56 -6.61
CA ALA A 225 19.17 -8.90 -6.04
C ALA A 225 20.48 -9.30 -5.34
N TYR A 226 20.38 -10.06 -4.25
CA TYR A 226 21.58 -10.54 -3.56
C TYR A 226 22.18 -11.74 -4.29
N CYS A 227 23.47 -11.67 -4.62
CA CYS A 227 24.20 -12.73 -5.30
C CYS A 227 24.77 -13.71 -4.26
N ILE A 228 24.22 -14.92 -4.20
CA ILE A 228 24.71 -15.99 -3.31
C ILE A 228 25.94 -16.65 -3.92
N ASP A 229 25.86 -17.02 -5.19
CA ASP A 229 26.94 -17.68 -5.92
C ASP A 229 27.00 -17.11 -7.34
N ARG A 230 28.08 -16.38 -7.63
CA ARG A 230 28.32 -15.76 -8.93
C ARG A 230 28.70 -16.78 -10.01
N VAL A 231 29.31 -17.91 -9.65
CA VAL A 231 29.72 -18.95 -10.59
C VAL A 231 28.50 -19.74 -11.06
N ARG A 232 27.57 -20.01 -10.15
CA ARG A 232 26.33 -20.76 -10.43
C ARG A 232 25.14 -19.86 -10.75
N TYR A 233 25.33 -18.54 -10.79
CA TYR A 233 24.29 -17.52 -11.03
C TYR A 233 23.07 -17.68 -10.11
N LEU A 234 23.31 -17.86 -8.81
CA LEU A 234 22.28 -18.04 -7.79
C LEU A 234 22.06 -16.75 -7.02
N TYR A 235 20.79 -16.33 -6.90
CA TYR A 235 20.43 -15.06 -6.26
C TYR A 235 19.18 -15.20 -5.38
N THR A 236 18.99 -14.27 -4.46
CA THR A 236 17.74 -14.08 -3.72
C THR A 236 17.11 -12.72 -4.01
N PHE A 237 15.79 -12.67 -3.92
CA PHE A 237 15.03 -11.42 -4.02
C PHE A 237 15.32 -10.49 -2.83
N SER A 238 15.52 -11.04 -1.63
CA SER A 238 15.96 -10.24 -0.48
C SER A 238 17.43 -9.86 -0.63
N VAL A 239 17.71 -8.56 -0.55
CA VAL A 239 19.08 -8.00 -0.50
C VAL A 239 19.88 -8.49 0.72
N LEU A 240 19.20 -8.95 1.77
CA LEU A 240 19.83 -9.49 2.98
C LEU A 240 20.27 -10.96 2.81
N GLY A 241 20.02 -11.57 1.66
CA GLY A 241 20.39 -12.97 1.39
C GLY A 241 19.50 -14.02 2.05
N ASN A 242 18.47 -13.62 2.81
CA ASN A 242 17.54 -14.55 3.46
C ASN A 242 16.43 -15.02 2.51
N ASN A 243 15.85 -16.18 2.82
CA ASN A 243 14.62 -16.63 2.16
C ASN A 243 13.47 -15.67 2.52
N ALA A 244 12.73 -15.23 1.51
CA ALA A 244 11.58 -14.34 1.67
C ALA A 244 10.49 -14.75 0.67
N PRO A 245 9.32 -15.25 1.12
CA PRO A 245 8.23 -15.59 0.21
C PRO A 245 7.77 -14.36 -0.57
N LEU A 246 7.54 -14.55 -1.87
CA LEU A 246 7.01 -13.52 -2.76
C LEU A 246 5.49 -13.50 -2.61
N PHE A 247 4.92 -12.31 -2.46
CA PHE A 247 3.50 -12.10 -2.24
C PHE A 247 2.80 -11.62 -3.51
N THR A 248 1.54 -12.00 -3.65
CA THR A 248 0.65 -11.49 -4.67
C THR A 248 0.33 -10.03 -4.39
N ARG A 249 0.49 -9.17 -5.40
CA ARG A 249 -0.09 -7.82 -5.39
C ARG A 249 -1.59 -7.97 -5.66
N PRO A 250 -2.47 -7.66 -4.70
CA PRO A 250 -3.91 -7.82 -4.90
C PRO A 250 -4.41 -6.94 -6.04
N VAL A 251 -5.27 -7.51 -6.88
CA VAL A 251 -6.08 -6.78 -7.86
C VAL A 251 -7.47 -6.59 -7.27
N ASP A 252 -8.04 -5.40 -7.44
CA ASP A 252 -9.38 -5.11 -6.97
C ASP A 252 -10.41 -6.06 -7.58
N GLU A 253 -11.38 -6.45 -6.76
CA GLU A 253 -12.47 -7.30 -7.23
C GLU A 253 -13.33 -6.56 -8.26
N PRO A 254 -13.83 -7.26 -9.31
CA PRO A 254 -14.62 -6.64 -10.38
C PRO A 254 -15.97 -6.08 -9.89
N GLY A 255 -16.43 -6.49 -8.71
CA GLY A 255 -17.61 -5.93 -8.08
C GLY A 255 -17.98 -6.61 -6.77
N PRO A 256 -18.96 -6.06 -6.02
CA PRO A 256 -19.28 -6.48 -4.64
C PRO A 256 -20.03 -7.82 -4.53
N ALA A 257 -20.30 -8.49 -5.66
CA ALA A 257 -20.88 -9.82 -5.70
C ALA A 257 -19.84 -10.88 -6.14
N HIS A 258 -18.65 -10.42 -6.52
CA HIS A 258 -17.51 -11.29 -6.74
C HIS A 258 -17.10 -11.95 -5.43
N ILE A 259 -16.43 -13.09 -5.56
CA ILE A 259 -15.92 -13.84 -4.43
C ILE A 259 -14.42 -13.92 -4.64
N ALA A 260 -13.64 -13.43 -3.68
CA ALA A 260 -12.21 -13.25 -3.83
C ALA A 260 -11.49 -14.52 -4.36
N ASP A 261 -10.53 -14.31 -5.25
CA ASP A 261 -9.63 -15.32 -5.78
C ASP A 261 -8.24 -15.12 -5.17
N GLU A 262 -7.30 -15.99 -5.53
CA GLU A 262 -5.88 -15.83 -5.15
C GLU A 262 -5.29 -14.49 -5.57
N LEU A 263 -5.77 -13.90 -6.68
CA LEU A 263 -5.29 -12.61 -7.17
C LEU A 263 -5.87 -11.42 -6.43
N ASN A 264 -6.95 -11.58 -5.65
CA ASN A 264 -7.60 -10.49 -4.93
C ASN A 264 -7.09 -10.34 -3.49
N VAL A 265 -6.20 -11.22 -3.04
CA VAL A 265 -5.71 -11.24 -1.66
C VAL A 265 -4.17 -11.22 -1.59
N PRO A 266 -3.59 -10.64 -0.53
CA PRO A 266 -2.14 -10.59 -0.35
C PRO A 266 -1.63 -11.91 0.23
N GLY A 267 -1.69 -12.98 -0.57
CA GLY A 267 -1.18 -14.30 -0.24
C GLY A 267 0.26 -14.53 -0.76
N PRO A 268 1.03 -15.45 -0.14
CA PRO A 268 2.27 -15.93 -0.75
C PRO A 268 1.97 -16.64 -2.07
N ILE A 269 2.77 -16.36 -3.09
CA ILE A 269 2.64 -16.97 -4.42
C ILE A 269 3.10 -18.43 -4.32
N ARG A 270 2.19 -19.34 -4.65
CA ARG A 270 2.45 -20.77 -4.74
C ARG A 270 3.27 -21.13 -5.98
N ARG A 271 4.03 -22.21 -5.94
CA ARG A 271 4.90 -22.60 -7.07
C ARG A 271 4.08 -22.96 -8.30
N ARG A 272 3.01 -23.77 -8.14
CA ARG A 272 2.13 -24.16 -9.25
C ARG A 272 1.29 -22.99 -9.76
N ALA A 273 0.90 -22.07 -8.88
CA ALA A 273 0.22 -20.85 -9.28
C ALA A 273 1.10 -20.00 -10.21
N LEU A 274 2.38 -19.81 -9.87
CA LEU A 274 3.32 -19.07 -10.72
C LEU A 274 3.56 -19.79 -12.05
N GLU A 275 3.70 -21.11 -12.03
CA GLU A 275 3.93 -21.92 -13.24
C GLU A 275 2.78 -21.83 -14.25
N LEU A 276 1.54 -22.01 -13.78
CA LEU A 276 0.35 -22.07 -14.65
C LEU A 276 -0.16 -20.69 -15.06
N ARG A 277 -0.01 -19.69 -14.19
CA ARG A 277 -0.56 -18.33 -14.35
C ARG A 277 0.53 -17.27 -14.29
N LEU A 278 1.68 -17.56 -14.91
CA LEU A 278 2.84 -16.67 -14.91
C LEU A 278 2.49 -15.24 -15.35
N ALA A 279 1.61 -15.11 -16.34
CA ALA A 279 1.15 -13.83 -16.86
C ALA A 279 0.41 -12.99 -15.81
N ASP A 280 -0.22 -13.58 -14.80
CA ASP A 280 -0.94 -12.82 -13.76
C ASP A 280 0.02 -12.21 -12.73
N TYR A 281 1.17 -12.86 -12.49
CA TYR A 281 2.12 -12.47 -11.44
C TYR A 281 3.34 -11.69 -11.97
N TYR A 282 3.80 -11.98 -13.19
CA TYR A 282 5.09 -11.50 -13.70
C TYR A 282 4.97 -10.33 -14.68
N GLY A 283 5.71 -9.25 -14.41
CA GLY A 283 5.88 -8.11 -15.32
C GLY A 283 5.90 -6.75 -14.60
N PRO A 284 6.16 -5.66 -15.34
CA PRO A 284 6.23 -4.32 -14.76
C PRO A 284 4.93 -3.95 -14.05
N GLY A 285 5.03 -3.58 -12.77
CA GLY A 285 3.88 -3.24 -11.94
C GLY A 285 3.01 -4.43 -11.49
N LYS A 286 3.36 -5.68 -11.78
CA LYS A 286 2.67 -6.87 -11.24
C LYS A 286 3.26 -7.30 -9.89
N SER A 287 3.04 -8.55 -9.49
CA SER A 287 3.50 -9.06 -8.21
C SER A 287 5.02 -9.14 -8.13
N LEU A 288 5.68 -9.54 -9.23
CA LEU A 288 7.13 -9.56 -9.35
C LEU A 288 7.63 -9.27 -10.77
N ALA A 289 8.88 -8.82 -10.90
CA ALA A 289 9.59 -8.67 -12.15
C ALA A 289 11.10 -8.83 -11.93
N VAL A 290 11.81 -9.34 -12.93
CA VAL A 290 13.26 -9.53 -12.89
C VAL A 290 13.88 -8.77 -14.06
N TYR A 291 14.96 -8.05 -13.76
CA TYR A 291 15.70 -7.24 -14.70
C TYR A 291 17.18 -7.64 -14.66
N VAL A 292 17.82 -7.58 -15.82
CA VAL A 292 19.27 -7.72 -15.96
C VAL A 292 19.80 -6.46 -16.63
N THR A 293 21.02 -6.07 -16.30
CA THR A 293 21.66 -4.93 -16.96
C THR A 293 22.50 -5.45 -18.11
N SER A 294 22.24 -4.88 -19.28
CA SER A 294 22.96 -5.14 -20.51
C SER A 294 23.26 -3.78 -21.15
N ALA A 295 24.53 -3.50 -21.42
CA ALA A 295 24.99 -2.23 -21.98
C ALA A 295 24.58 -1.01 -21.14
N GLY A 296 24.66 -1.12 -19.80
CA GLY A 296 24.33 -0.03 -18.88
C GLY A 296 22.84 0.29 -18.72
N GLN A 297 21.95 -0.48 -19.35
CA GLN A 297 20.50 -0.32 -19.20
C GLN A 297 19.86 -1.55 -18.54
N ARG A 298 18.94 -1.32 -17.61
CA ARG A 298 18.13 -2.36 -16.95
C ARG A 298 17.07 -2.85 -17.94
N GLN A 299 17.21 -4.07 -18.42
CA GLN A 299 16.28 -4.73 -19.33
C GLN A 299 15.44 -5.76 -18.58
N LEU A 300 14.12 -5.69 -18.74
CA LEU A 300 13.20 -6.69 -18.20
C LEU A 300 13.45 -8.04 -18.89
N ILE A 301 13.51 -9.12 -18.11
CA ILE A 301 13.56 -10.47 -18.69
C ILE A 301 12.17 -10.79 -19.27
N PRO A 302 12.07 -11.16 -20.57
CA PRO A 302 10.81 -11.56 -21.19
C PRO A 302 10.13 -12.71 -20.44
N ILE A 303 8.81 -12.71 -20.41
CA ILE A 303 8.02 -13.70 -19.65
C ILE A 303 8.29 -15.13 -20.13
N GLU A 304 8.59 -15.31 -21.41
CA GLU A 304 8.87 -16.60 -22.05
C GLU A 304 10.16 -17.25 -21.53
N ARG A 305 11.04 -16.46 -20.91
CA ARG A 305 12.29 -16.95 -20.30
C ARG A 305 12.13 -17.29 -18.83
N ILE A 306 10.98 -17.02 -18.21
CA ILE A 306 10.78 -17.29 -16.79
C ILE A 306 10.17 -18.68 -16.60
N VAL A 307 10.73 -19.45 -15.69
CA VAL A 307 10.20 -20.74 -15.26
C VAL A 307 10.04 -20.77 -13.74
N ALA A 308 8.91 -21.28 -13.26
CA ALA A 308 8.75 -21.55 -11.83
C ALA A 308 9.46 -22.86 -11.49
N ALA A 309 10.25 -22.88 -10.40
CA ALA A 309 10.98 -24.07 -9.99
C ALA A 309 11.14 -24.16 -8.47
N ASP A 310 11.41 -25.36 -7.96
CA ASP A 310 11.85 -25.55 -6.58
C ASP A 310 13.36 -25.33 -6.48
N LEU A 311 13.76 -24.26 -5.78
CA LEU A 311 15.17 -23.89 -5.58
C LEU A 311 15.61 -24.10 -4.12
N SER A 312 14.88 -24.90 -3.34
CA SER A 312 15.21 -25.20 -1.94
C SER A 312 16.61 -25.81 -1.77
N GLY A 313 16.97 -26.75 -2.64
CA GLY A 313 18.28 -27.40 -2.65
C GLY A 313 19.28 -26.84 -3.67
N TRP A 314 18.94 -25.79 -4.43
CA TRP A 314 19.74 -25.30 -5.56
C TRP A 314 20.12 -26.39 -6.59
N ALA A 315 19.35 -27.48 -6.64
CA ALA A 315 19.64 -28.62 -7.51
C ALA A 315 19.18 -28.37 -8.95
N TYR A 316 18.10 -27.60 -9.12
CA TYR A 316 17.61 -27.21 -10.44
C TYR A 316 18.49 -26.11 -11.03
N GLN A 317 19.06 -26.37 -12.20
CA GLN A 317 19.83 -25.40 -12.97
C GLN A 317 19.09 -25.08 -14.28
N PRO A 318 18.61 -23.85 -14.47
CA PRO A 318 17.98 -23.46 -15.72
C PRO A 318 18.99 -23.54 -16.88
N GLN A 319 18.52 -24.01 -18.03
CA GLN A 319 19.33 -24.13 -19.24
C GLN A 319 19.19 -22.88 -20.13
N GLY A 320 20.19 -22.64 -20.97
CA GLY A 320 20.13 -21.58 -21.98
C GLY A 320 19.97 -20.20 -21.36
N ASP A 321 18.97 -19.45 -21.85
CA ASP A 321 18.59 -18.10 -21.44
C ASP A 321 17.41 -18.06 -20.44
N LEU A 322 17.05 -19.21 -19.86
CA LEU A 322 15.96 -19.31 -18.89
C LEU A 322 16.35 -18.76 -17.51
N VAL A 323 15.36 -18.30 -16.76
CA VAL A 323 15.48 -17.86 -15.38
C VAL A 323 14.47 -18.61 -14.52
N ALA A 324 14.98 -19.35 -13.55
CA ALA A 324 14.17 -20.09 -12.60
C ALA A 324 13.82 -19.20 -11.40
N ILE A 325 12.56 -19.19 -10.98
CA ILE A 325 12.07 -18.46 -9.81
C ILE A 325 11.38 -19.43 -8.86
N ASP A 326 11.76 -19.39 -7.58
CA ASP A 326 11.04 -20.07 -6.49
C ASP A 326 10.30 -19.01 -5.65
N PRO A 327 8.98 -18.84 -5.86
CA PRO A 327 8.22 -17.81 -5.17
C PRO A 327 8.05 -18.07 -3.66
N LEU A 328 8.13 -19.33 -3.22
CA LEU A 328 7.98 -19.65 -1.79
C LEU A 328 9.21 -19.25 -0.98
N LEU A 329 10.39 -19.33 -1.59
CA LEU A 329 11.65 -19.01 -0.93
C LEU A 329 12.22 -17.64 -1.32
N GLY A 330 11.70 -17.01 -2.37
CA GLY A 330 12.26 -15.77 -2.92
C GLY A 330 13.66 -15.99 -3.49
N ARG A 331 13.86 -17.12 -4.17
CA ARG A 331 15.12 -17.48 -4.82
C ARG A 331 14.98 -17.39 -6.31
N LEU A 332 16.08 -17.08 -6.99
CA LEU A 332 16.16 -17.13 -8.44
C LEU A 332 17.51 -17.69 -8.89
N ALA A 333 17.51 -18.37 -10.03
CA ALA A 333 18.71 -18.88 -10.68
C ALA A 333 18.67 -18.46 -12.15
N LEU A 334 19.81 -18.05 -12.71
CA LEU A 334 19.91 -17.67 -14.11
C LEU A 334 20.58 -18.78 -14.92
N GLY A 335 20.09 -18.99 -16.14
CA GLY A 335 20.74 -19.84 -17.11
C GLY A 335 22.08 -19.25 -17.56
N PRO A 336 23.03 -20.08 -18.02
CA PRO A 336 24.38 -19.65 -18.34
C PRO A 336 24.46 -18.66 -19.52
N GLN A 337 23.41 -18.56 -20.36
CA GLN A 337 23.36 -17.63 -21.49
C GLN A 337 22.65 -16.31 -21.13
N VAL A 338 22.13 -16.16 -19.92
CA VAL A 338 21.54 -14.90 -19.46
C VAL A 338 22.66 -13.88 -19.26
N ALA A 339 22.62 -12.79 -20.02
CA ALA A 339 23.61 -11.72 -19.98
C ALA A 339 23.47 -10.84 -18.72
N ALA A 340 23.68 -11.42 -17.54
CA ALA A 340 23.58 -10.73 -16.24
C ALA A 340 24.95 -10.26 -15.70
N ARG A 341 25.91 -9.98 -16.59
CA ARG A 341 27.31 -9.66 -16.19
C ARG A 341 27.40 -8.38 -15.35
N GLU A 342 26.48 -7.45 -15.57
CA GLU A 342 26.46 -6.14 -14.91
C GLU A 342 25.56 -6.11 -13.65
N GLY A 343 24.78 -7.18 -13.40
CA GLY A 343 23.97 -7.35 -12.20
C GLY A 343 22.58 -7.94 -12.46
N VAL A 344 21.82 -8.13 -11.38
CA VAL A 344 20.41 -8.55 -11.41
C VAL A 344 19.63 -7.63 -10.50
N TRP A 345 18.46 -7.20 -10.96
CA TRP A 345 17.54 -6.39 -10.18
C TRP A 345 16.16 -7.04 -10.17
N VAL A 346 15.44 -6.80 -9.10
CA VAL A 346 14.13 -7.38 -8.85
C VAL A 346 13.15 -6.31 -8.43
N GLN A 347 11.90 -6.53 -8.80
CA GLN A 347 10.74 -5.94 -8.16
C GLN A 347 9.91 -7.07 -7.63
N TYR A 348 9.40 -6.94 -6.41
CA TYR A 348 8.54 -7.96 -5.81
C TYR A 348 7.73 -7.38 -4.66
N HIS A 349 6.77 -8.16 -4.19
CA HIS A 349 6.07 -7.86 -2.95
C HIS A 349 6.41 -8.89 -1.88
N TYR A 350 6.48 -8.44 -0.63
CA TYR A 350 6.65 -9.30 0.54
C TYR A 350 5.53 -9.04 1.54
N GLY A 351 5.21 -10.05 2.35
CA GLY A 351 4.18 -9.96 3.37
C GLY A 351 4.71 -9.32 4.66
N PHE A 352 4.02 -8.30 5.16
CA PHE A 352 4.32 -7.71 6.45
C PHE A 352 3.07 -7.15 7.13
N SER A 353 3.11 -6.97 8.44
CA SER A 353 1.90 -6.74 9.23
C SER A 353 1.34 -5.31 9.10
N ASP A 354 2.22 -4.30 9.05
CA ASP A 354 1.79 -2.90 9.02
C ASP A 354 2.91 -1.96 8.55
N ASP A 355 2.57 -0.67 8.39
CA ASP A 355 3.43 0.43 7.92
C ASP A 355 4.49 0.82 8.96
N ILE A 356 5.33 -0.16 9.33
CA ILE A 356 6.40 -0.03 10.31
C ILE A 356 7.73 -0.51 9.70
N GLY A 357 8.85 0.07 10.17
CA GLY A 357 10.18 -0.25 9.67
C GLY A 357 10.54 0.48 8.37
N GLY A 358 11.30 -0.19 7.49
CA GLY A 358 11.91 0.43 6.30
C GLY A 358 11.16 0.25 4.99
N GLY A 359 9.91 -0.21 4.99
CA GLY A 359 9.17 -0.53 3.74
C GLY A 359 8.87 0.68 2.84
N GLU A 360 8.54 0.43 1.57
CA GLU A 360 8.18 1.44 0.55
C GLU A 360 6.73 1.96 0.72
N TYR A 361 6.39 2.39 1.93
CA TYR A 361 5.08 2.96 2.26
C TYR A 361 5.17 4.48 2.49
N ARG A 362 4.02 5.15 2.40
CA ARG A 362 3.94 6.59 2.66
C ARG A 362 4.21 6.88 4.13
N ARG A 363 5.06 7.86 4.41
CA ARG A 363 5.41 8.26 5.78
C ARG A 363 5.19 9.76 5.96
N ALA A 364 4.63 10.13 7.11
CA ALA A 364 4.59 11.52 7.52
C ALA A 364 6.01 11.94 7.92
N LEU A 365 6.64 12.77 7.10
CA LEU A 365 7.99 13.29 7.33
C LEU A 365 7.92 14.72 7.86
N ARG A 366 8.97 15.13 8.57
CA ARG A 366 9.15 16.52 8.98
C ARG A 366 9.24 17.42 7.73
N SER A 367 8.46 18.50 7.71
CA SER A 367 8.50 19.50 6.64
C SER A 367 9.91 20.09 6.48
N LEU A 368 10.29 20.33 5.23
CA LEU A 368 11.56 20.95 4.83
C LEU A 368 11.43 22.48 4.66
N ASP A 369 10.36 23.10 5.16
CA ASP A 369 10.19 24.56 5.10
C ASP A 369 11.37 25.30 5.76
N GLY A 370 11.99 26.19 4.99
CA GLY A 370 13.17 26.96 5.41
C GLY A 370 14.49 26.18 5.42
N PHE A 371 14.54 24.97 4.86
CA PHE A 371 15.80 24.28 4.54
C PHE A 371 16.32 24.70 3.17
N VAL A 372 17.61 25.00 3.08
CA VAL A 372 18.28 25.34 1.81
C VAL A 372 19.00 24.10 1.27
N PRO A 373 18.92 23.79 -0.04
CA PRO A 373 19.71 22.72 -0.64
C PRO A 373 21.22 22.93 -0.41
N ALA A 374 21.93 21.88 -0.02
CA ALA A 374 23.35 21.95 0.27
C ALA A 374 24.20 22.43 -0.92
N THR A 375 23.77 22.17 -2.16
CA THR A 375 24.44 22.66 -3.37
C THR A 375 24.45 24.19 -3.45
N GLU A 376 23.34 24.85 -3.11
CA GLU A 376 23.22 26.30 -3.12
C GLU A 376 24.03 26.94 -1.98
N ALA A 377 23.94 26.36 -0.78
CA ALA A 377 24.76 26.79 0.36
C ALA A 377 26.26 26.71 0.08
N THR A 378 26.67 25.77 -0.76
CA THR A 378 28.08 25.62 -1.11
C THR A 378 28.57 26.62 -2.15
N ALA A 379 27.69 27.04 -3.06
CA ALA A 379 27.97 28.13 -3.98
C ALA A 379 28.09 29.45 -3.21
N ALA A 380 27.13 29.75 -2.32
CA ALA A 380 27.14 30.95 -1.48
C ALA A 380 28.42 31.05 -0.62
N ARG A 381 28.87 29.93 -0.04
CA ARG A 381 30.11 29.92 0.75
C ARG A 381 31.38 30.11 -0.08
N ALA A 382 31.38 29.72 -1.35
CA ALA A 382 32.49 30.03 -2.27
C ALA A 382 32.53 31.52 -2.63
N GLU A 383 31.39 32.19 -2.58
CA GLU A 383 31.23 33.64 -2.82
C GLU A 383 31.47 34.49 -1.55
N GLY A 384 31.65 33.85 -0.38
CA GLY A 384 32.01 34.49 0.88
C GLY A 384 30.85 34.74 1.86
N ASP A 385 29.64 34.25 1.53
CA ASP A 385 28.46 34.41 2.38
C ASP A 385 28.45 33.42 3.56
N GLU A 386 27.75 33.81 4.65
CA GLU A 386 27.50 32.92 5.79
C GLU A 386 26.61 31.75 5.37
N ALA A 387 26.99 30.54 5.80
CA ALA A 387 26.24 29.33 5.47
C ALA A 387 24.87 29.33 6.18
N PRO A 388 23.78 28.92 5.49
CA PRO A 388 22.46 28.81 6.12
C PRO A 388 22.48 27.88 7.33
N ALA A 389 21.72 28.22 8.37
CA ALA A 389 21.62 27.41 9.58
C ALA A 389 20.91 26.06 9.37
N ARG A 390 20.08 25.95 8.32
CA ARG A 390 19.27 24.76 8.00
C ARG A 390 19.54 24.25 6.59
N LEU A 391 20.03 23.01 6.47
CA LEU A 391 20.46 22.44 5.19
C LEU A 391 19.83 21.09 4.86
N TYR A 392 19.51 20.91 3.58
CA TYR A 392 18.95 19.68 3.02
C TYR A 392 19.94 19.01 2.05
N PHE A 393 20.13 17.70 2.21
CA PHE A 393 21.03 16.87 1.41
C PHE A 393 20.23 15.70 0.81
N GLY A 394 19.94 15.75 -0.49
CA GLY A 394 19.33 14.63 -1.20
C GLY A 394 20.38 13.64 -1.69
N VAL A 395 20.30 12.39 -1.24
CA VAL A 395 21.23 11.29 -1.58
C VAL A 395 20.50 10.26 -2.46
N GLY A 396 21.19 9.75 -3.48
CA GLY A 396 20.72 8.64 -4.31
C GLY A 396 20.72 8.95 -5.82
N LEU A 397 20.05 8.12 -6.61
CA LEU A 397 20.05 8.18 -8.07
C LEU A 397 19.61 9.53 -8.64
N THR A 398 18.67 10.19 -7.96
CA THR A 398 18.16 11.53 -8.29
C THR A 398 18.59 12.61 -7.29
N GLY A 399 19.42 12.26 -6.31
CA GLY A 399 19.99 13.20 -5.36
C GLY A 399 21.15 13.99 -5.93
N ALA A 400 21.51 15.06 -5.22
CA ALA A 400 22.72 15.83 -5.50
C ALA A 400 23.99 15.04 -5.14
N PHE A 401 23.86 14.10 -4.18
CA PHE A 401 24.95 13.27 -3.70
C PHE A 401 24.70 11.80 -4.06
N ARG A 402 25.76 11.06 -4.39
CA ARG A 402 25.64 9.64 -4.77
C ARG A 402 25.74 8.69 -3.59
N SER A 403 26.35 9.13 -2.49
CA SER A 403 26.57 8.32 -1.29
C SER A 403 26.27 9.10 -0.01
N ILE A 404 26.05 8.36 1.08
CA ILE A 404 25.80 8.96 2.40
C ILE A 404 27.08 9.64 2.90
N GLY A 405 28.25 9.04 2.65
CA GLY A 405 29.55 9.58 2.98
C GLY A 405 29.81 10.95 2.34
N GLU A 406 29.49 11.12 1.05
CA GLU A 406 29.67 12.39 0.33
C GLU A 406 28.81 13.51 0.95
N ALA A 407 27.55 13.19 1.27
CA ALA A 407 26.66 14.12 1.95
C ALA A 407 27.16 14.46 3.37
N LEU A 408 27.69 13.49 4.11
CA LEU A 408 28.25 13.69 5.45
C LEU A 408 29.54 14.52 5.43
N GLU A 409 30.43 14.32 4.46
CA GLU A 409 31.62 15.15 4.27
C GLU A 409 31.22 16.60 4.01
N ARG A 410 30.22 16.81 3.16
CA ARG A 410 29.73 18.16 2.86
C ARG A 410 29.05 18.81 4.05
N TRP A 411 28.26 18.03 4.80
CA TRP A 411 27.65 18.46 6.05
C TRP A 411 28.69 18.89 7.09
N ARG A 412 29.78 18.14 7.26
CA ARG A 412 30.90 18.50 8.16
C ARG A 412 31.57 19.81 7.74
N ALA A 413 31.77 20.01 6.43
CA ALA A 413 32.38 21.23 5.91
C ALA A 413 31.50 22.48 6.13
N LEU A 414 30.18 22.33 6.00
CA LEU A 414 29.23 23.44 6.16
C LEU A 414 28.89 23.72 7.64
N SER A 415 28.86 22.68 8.47
CA SER A 415 28.56 22.71 9.91
C SER A 415 27.23 23.43 10.29
N PRO A 416 26.10 23.11 9.65
CA PRO A 416 24.80 23.72 9.95
C PRO A 416 24.32 23.37 11.37
N ASP A 417 23.39 24.17 11.91
CA ASP A 417 22.75 23.87 13.19
C ASP A 417 21.70 22.74 13.05
N ASP A 418 20.99 22.67 11.92
CA ASP A 418 19.98 21.66 11.64
C ASP A 418 20.14 21.13 10.20
N ALA A 419 20.23 19.82 10.04
CA ALA A 419 20.41 19.20 8.74
C ALA A 419 19.53 17.97 8.55
N VAL A 420 19.05 17.79 7.33
CA VAL A 420 18.34 16.59 6.89
C VAL A 420 19.10 15.97 5.72
N ILE A 421 19.54 14.72 5.89
CA ILE A 421 20.05 13.87 4.82
C ILE A 421 18.93 12.89 4.45
N GLU A 422 18.40 13.03 3.24
CA GLU A 422 17.27 12.25 2.75
C GLU A 422 17.69 11.31 1.61
N LEU A 423 17.43 10.01 1.79
CA LEU A 423 17.64 8.97 0.77
C LEU A 423 16.45 8.96 -0.19
N LEU A 424 16.71 9.33 -1.45
CA LEU A 424 15.71 9.53 -2.50
C LEU A 424 15.46 8.28 -3.37
N ASP A 425 16.11 7.17 -3.07
CA ASP A 425 15.92 5.88 -3.72
C ASP A 425 15.85 4.73 -2.70
N SER A 426 15.62 3.52 -3.20
CA SER A 426 15.63 2.27 -2.43
C SER A 426 16.87 1.41 -2.74
N ASP A 427 18.04 2.03 -2.96
CA ASP A 427 19.28 1.30 -3.26
C ASP A 427 19.96 0.78 -1.99
N VAL A 428 20.98 -0.06 -2.16
CA VAL A 428 21.74 -0.66 -1.05
C VAL A 428 23.01 0.15 -0.80
N TYR A 429 23.08 0.77 0.38
CA TYR A 429 24.23 1.54 0.83
C TYR A 429 25.12 0.71 1.76
N VAL A 430 26.37 0.48 1.37
CA VAL A 430 27.38 -0.19 2.20
C VAL A 430 28.53 0.77 2.44
N GLU A 431 28.45 1.51 3.54
CA GLU A 431 29.38 2.60 3.87
C GLU A 431 29.68 2.61 5.37
N GLU A 432 30.88 3.05 5.73
CA GLU A 432 31.24 3.29 7.14
C GLU A 432 30.76 4.68 7.56
N ILE A 433 29.74 4.73 8.41
CA ILE A 433 29.10 5.97 8.83
C ILE A 433 29.56 6.34 10.24
N ALA A 434 30.30 7.45 10.36
CA ALA A 434 30.68 8.05 11.63
C ALA A 434 30.08 9.46 11.76
N ILE A 435 29.21 9.67 12.75
CA ILE A 435 28.53 10.96 12.95
C ILE A 435 28.92 11.50 14.33
N ALA A 436 29.48 12.71 14.35
CA ALA A 436 29.80 13.46 15.57
C ALA A 436 29.03 14.78 15.57
N LEU A 437 28.15 14.98 16.54
CA LEU A 437 27.32 16.18 16.66
C LEU A 437 27.90 17.13 17.71
N ARG A 438 27.92 18.43 17.42
CA ARG A 438 28.16 19.46 18.45
C ARG A 438 26.93 19.67 19.32
N ALA A 439 27.12 20.25 20.51
CA ALA A 439 26.00 20.60 21.38
C ALA A 439 25.01 21.52 20.64
N GLY A 440 23.72 21.16 20.67
CA GLY A 440 22.65 21.91 19.99
C GLY A 440 22.51 21.64 18.48
N GLN A 441 23.40 20.85 17.87
CA GLN A 441 23.29 20.49 16.46
C GLN A 441 22.36 19.28 16.27
N ARG A 442 21.50 19.37 15.26
CA ARG A 442 20.58 18.30 14.86
C ARG A 442 20.93 17.78 13.46
N LEU A 443 20.96 16.46 13.32
CA LEU A 443 21.07 15.78 12.04
C LEU A 443 20.00 14.68 11.96
N GLU A 444 19.22 14.69 10.90
CA GLU A 444 18.19 13.69 10.60
C GLU A 444 18.61 12.92 9.33
N LEU A 445 19.01 11.66 9.48
CA LEU A 445 19.21 10.73 8.36
C LEU A 445 17.91 9.95 8.17
N ARG A 446 17.26 10.11 7.02
CA ARG A 446 15.96 9.50 6.74
C ARG A 446 15.86 9.02 5.30
N ALA A 447 14.93 8.10 5.04
CA ALA A 447 14.49 7.83 3.68
C ALA A 447 13.30 8.72 3.32
N ALA A 448 13.21 9.11 2.06
CA ALA A 448 12.05 9.79 1.53
C ALA A 448 10.80 8.93 1.67
N SER A 449 9.63 9.58 1.64
CA SER A 449 8.35 8.87 1.65
C SER A 449 8.29 7.92 0.45
N GLY A 450 7.93 6.65 0.70
CA GLY A 450 7.91 5.62 -0.33
C GLY A 450 9.27 4.98 -0.68
N CYS A 451 10.38 5.38 -0.05
CA CYS A 451 11.70 4.77 -0.27
C CYS A 451 12.09 3.81 0.85
N ARG A 452 12.78 2.72 0.50
CA ARG A 452 13.33 1.73 1.43
C ARG A 452 14.86 1.84 1.51
N PRO A 453 15.43 2.34 2.61
CA PRO A 453 16.87 2.43 2.79
C PRO A 453 17.53 1.10 3.14
#